data_AF-R8W5A0-F1
#
_entry.id   AF-R8W5A0-F1
#
_cell.length_a   1.000
_cell.length_b   1.000
_cell.length_c   1.000
_cell.angle_alpha   90.00
_cell.angle_beta   90.00
_cell.angle_gamma   90.00
#
_symmetry.space_group_name_H-M   'P 1'
#
loop_
_entity.id
_entity.type
_entity.pdbx_description
1 polymer ?
#
loop_
_entity_poly.entity_id
_entity_poly.type
_entity_poly.pdbx_seq_one_letter_code
_entity_poly.pdbx_strand_id
1 'polypeptide(L)'
;MALWYDETKQTRPKPGEKDKTKLEELADACSAAIDAGTSVDLPSGSRESFTYTVADQANVSEMFTACLAGATGYIYHANNGPCKTYPVADIVAIYSTLSMYKTSQLTYHNQLKQYVLTLDPEAAEAVTYGQPLTGTYLEQYNTLMAEAQEQMQAVLSKLGDSDAVRS
;
A
#
# COMPACT_ATOMS: atom_id res chain seq x y z
N MET A 1 -4.99 24.48 2.54
CA MET A 1 -6.26 24.93 1.92
C MET A 1 -7.28 23.82 2.17
N ALA A 2 -8.24 24.04 3.08
CA ALA A 2 -9.23 23.02 3.40
C ALA A 2 -10.25 22.96 2.27
N LEU A 3 -10.26 21.85 1.53
CA LEU A 3 -11.23 21.61 0.47
C LEU A 3 -12.59 21.34 1.12
N TRP A 4 -13.54 22.23 0.86
CA TRP A 4 -14.93 22.11 1.29
C TRP A 4 -15.57 20.87 0.66
N TYR A 5 -16.28 20.09 1.47
CA TYR A 5 -16.97 18.87 1.09
C TYR A 5 -18.44 19.19 0.78
N ASP A 6 -18.91 18.79 -0.41
CA ASP A 6 -20.31 18.95 -0.84
C ASP A 6 -21.01 17.58 -0.85
N GLU A 7 -21.90 17.37 0.11
CA GLU A 7 -22.68 16.13 0.28
C GLU A 7 -23.60 15.83 -0.91
N THR A 8 -23.94 16.82 -1.75
CA THR A 8 -24.85 16.63 -2.88
C THR A 8 -24.20 15.92 -4.08
N LYS A 9 -22.86 15.83 -4.10
CA LYS A 9 -22.09 15.13 -5.13
C LYS A 9 -21.82 13.66 -4.80
N GLN A 10 -22.22 13.18 -3.61
CA GLN A 10 -22.23 11.74 -3.37
C GLN A 10 -23.34 11.09 -4.19
N THR A 11 -22.99 10.03 -4.91
CA THR A 11 -23.94 9.16 -5.59
C THR A 11 -24.91 8.59 -4.53
N ARG A 12 -26.10 9.17 -4.42
CA ARG A 12 -27.16 8.68 -3.52
C ARG A 12 -27.69 7.36 -4.08
N PRO A 13 -27.74 6.25 -3.31
CA PRO A 13 -28.41 5.03 -3.73
C PRO A 13 -29.87 5.30 -4.10
N LYS A 14 -30.39 4.62 -5.13
CA LYS A 14 -31.82 4.69 -5.46
C LYS A 14 -32.66 4.19 -4.27
N PRO A 15 -33.84 4.77 -3.99
CA PRO A 15 -34.68 4.29 -2.90
C PRO A 15 -35.07 2.81 -3.11
N GLY A 16 -34.62 1.92 -2.22
CA GLY A 16 -34.98 0.50 -2.21
C GLY A 16 -33.85 -0.48 -2.55
N GLU A 17 -32.74 0.00 -3.12
CA GLU A 17 -31.52 -0.78 -3.35
C GLU A 17 -30.44 -0.32 -2.36
N LYS A 18 -29.83 -1.26 -1.62
CA LYS A 18 -28.60 -0.97 -0.85
C LYS A 18 -27.39 -1.19 -1.77
N ASP A 19 -27.36 -0.48 -2.89
CA ASP A 19 -26.19 -0.48 -3.74
C ASP A 19 -25.10 0.36 -3.07
N LYS A 20 -23.87 -0.13 -3.12
CA LYS A 20 -22.70 0.62 -2.66
C LYS A 20 -22.58 1.87 -3.51
N THR A 21 -22.27 2.99 -2.86
CA THR A 21 -21.89 4.20 -3.58
C THR A 21 -20.60 3.95 -4.35
N LYS A 22 -20.38 4.72 -5.41
CA LYS A 22 -19.15 4.58 -6.21
C LYS A 22 -17.87 4.68 -5.37
N LEU A 23 -17.90 5.52 -4.34
CA LEU A 23 -16.78 5.72 -3.43
C LEU A 23 -16.52 4.49 -2.54
N GLU A 24 -17.56 3.78 -2.13
CA GLU A 24 -17.44 2.54 -1.36
C GLU A 24 -16.86 1.42 -2.24
N GLU A 25 -17.29 1.30 -3.51
CA GLU A 25 -16.71 0.34 -4.45
C GLU A 25 -15.19 0.54 -4.63
N LEU A 26 -14.75 1.79 -4.78
CA LEU A 26 -13.33 2.12 -4.95
C LEU A 26 -12.52 1.89 -3.66
N ALA A 27 -13.12 2.14 -2.50
CA ALA A 27 -12.49 1.86 -1.21
C ALA A 27 -12.32 0.35 -0.97
N ASP A 28 -13.32 -0.44 -1.34
CA ASP A 28 -13.25 -1.91 -1.28
C ASP A 28 -12.20 -2.45 -2.25
N ALA A 29 -12.15 -1.93 -3.48
CA ALA A 29 -11.13 -2.31 -4.45
C ALA A 29 -9.72 -1.97 -3.98
N CYS A 30 -9.53 -0.82 -3.32
CA CYS A 30 -8.26 -0.46 -2.68
C CYS A 30 -7.87 -1.46 -1.58
N SER A 31 -8.82 -1.81 -0.71
CA SER A 31 -8.57 -2.75 0.39
C SER A 31 -8.23 -4.13 -0.15
N ALA A 32 -8.98 -4.61 -1.15
CA ALA A 32 -8.71 -5.88 -1.83
C ALA A 32 -7.33 -5.89 -2.53
N ALA A 33 -6.94 -4.79 -3.17
CA ALA A 33 -5.61 -4.67 -3.80
C ALA A 33 -4.48 -4.72 -2.76
N ILE A 34 -4.68 -4.10 -1.59
CA ILE A 34 -3.72 -4.17 -0.47
C ILE A 34 -3.64 -5.59 0.08
N ASP A 35 -4.78 -6.22 0.39
CA ASP A 35 -4.82 -7.57 0.96
C ASP A 35 -4.19 -8.62 0.04
N ALA A 36 -4.41 -8.49 -1.28
CA ALA A 36 -3.75 -9.33 -2.29
C ALA A 36 -2.22 -9.19 -2.27
N GLY A 37 -1.71 -8.05 -1.81
CA GLY A 37 -0.29 -7.73 -1.70
C GLY A 37 0.40 -7.67 -3.07
N THR A 38 1.69 -7.99 -3.10
CA THR A 38 2.50 -7.89 -4.33
C THR A 38 3.67 -8.87 -4.32
N SER A 39 4.38 -8.96 -5.45
CA SER A 39 5.63 -9.70 -5.55
C SER A 39 6.82 -8.87 -5.11
N VAL A 40 7.76 -9.52 -4.45
CA VAL A 40 9.01 -8.95 -3.94
C VAL A 40 10.17 -9.67 -4.61
N ASP A 41 11.11 -8.91 -5.17
CA ASP A 41 12.42 -9.44 -5.57
C ASP A 41 13.31 -9.53 -4.33
N LEU A 42 13.65 -10.75 -3.95
CA LEU A 42 14.47 -11.03 -2.77
C LEU A 42 15.95 -10.97 -3.12
N PRO A 43 16.79 -10.29 -2.32
CA PRO A 43 18.24 -10.31 -2.46
C PRO A 43 18.86 -11.71 -2.50
N SER A 44 18.22 -12.70 -1.88
CA SER A 44 18.61 -14.12 -1.97
C SER A 44 18.43 -14.76 -3.36
N GLY A 45 17.80 -14.06 -4.30
CA GLY A 45 17.76 -14.42 -5.73
C GLY A 45 16.45 -14.99 -6.24
N SER A 46 15.37 -14.97 -5.45
CA SER A 46 14.02 -15.36 -5.88
C SER A 46 13.07 -14.17 -5.97
N ARG A 47 12.02 -14.30 -6.80
CA ARG A 47 10.87 -13.40 -6.80
C ARG A 47 9.67 -14.14 -6.23
N GLU A 48 9.11 -13.63 -5.14
CA GLU A 48 8.03 -14.31 -4.40
C GLU A 48 6.86 -13.38 -4.13
N SER A 49 5.65 -13.92 -4.11
CA SER A 49 4.42 -13.15 -3.87
C SER A 49 3.97 -13.26 -2.43
N PHE A 50 3.57 -12.13 -1.84
CA PHE A 50 3.13 -12.01 -0.46
C PHE A 50 1.79 -11.28 -0.41
N THR A 51 0.85 -11.79 0.39
CA THR A 51 -0.36 -11.11 0.79
C THR A 51 0.01 -10.02 1.77
N TYR A 52 -0.90 -9.05 1.93
CA TYR A 52 -0.69 -7.98 2.87
C TYR A 52 -1.97 -7.65 3.63
N THR A 53 -2.64 -8.70 4.09
CA THR A 53 -3.78 -8.60 5.01
C THR A 53 -3.39 -7.88 6.30
N VAL A 54 -4.35 -7.47 7.11
CA VAL A 54 -4.06 -6.84 8.42
C VAL A 54 -3.17 -7.72 9.30
N ALA A 55 -3.37 -9.04 9.28
CA ALA A 55 -2.52 -9.97 10.01
C ALA A 55 -1.09 -10.02 9.43
N ASP A 56 -0.95 -10.06 8.10
CA ASP A 56 0.35 -10.02 7.43
C ASP A 56 1.09 -8.71 7.72
N GLN A 57 0.40 -7.58 7.75
CA GLN A 57 0.99 -6.28 8.09
C GLN A 57 1.61 -6.28 9.49
N ALA A 58 0.91 -6.86 10.47
CA ALA A 58 1.45 -7.03 11.82
C ALA A 58 2.68 -7.95 11.82
N ASN A 59 2.59 -9.10 11.16
CA ASN A 59 3.68 -10.09 11.09
C ASN A 59 4.93 -9.51 10.40
N VAL A 60 4.76 -8.82 9.27
CA VAL A 60 5.86 -8.16 8.54
C VAL A 60 6.48 -7.04 9.37
N SER A 61 5.69 -6.29 10.14
CA SER A 61 6.19 -5.27 11.06
C SER A 61 6.98 -5.87 12.23
N GLU A 62 6.51 -6.98 12.80
CA GLU A 62 7.20 -7.72 13.86
C GLU A 62 8.55 -8.27 13.34
N MET A 63 8.52 -8.93 12.18
CA MET A 63 9.69 -9.46 11.49
C MET A 63 10.77 -8.38 11.25
N PHE A 64 10.36 -7.20 10.77
CA PHE A 64 11.26 -6.07 10.57
C PHE A 64 11.80 -5.52 11.90
N THR A 65 10.96 -5.44 12.93
CA THR A 65 11.36 -4.99 14.28
C THR A 65 12.36 -5.96 14.92
N ALA A 66 12.18 -7.26 14.73
CA ALA A 66 13.14 -8.27 15.19
C ALA A 66 14.52 -8.07 14.54
N CYS A 67 14.56 -7.71 13.26
CA CYS A 67 15.82 -7.38 12.57
C CYS A 67 16.49 -6.14 13.18
N LEU A 68 15.73 -5.08 13.47
CA LEU A 68 16.25 -3.90 14.18
C LEU A 68 16.84 -4.28 15.56
N ALA A 69 16.20 -5.21 16.26
CA ALA A 69 16.66 -5.74 17.54
C ALA A 69 17.88 -6.69 17.44
N GLY A 70 18.30 -7.07 16.22
CA GLY A 70 19.50 -7.89 15.97
C GLY A 70 19.25 -9.35 15.64
N ALA A 71 18.02 -9.73 15.29
CA ALA A 71 17.77 -11.04 14.69
C ALA A 71 18.51 -11.16 13.34
N THR A 72 19.08 -12.33 13.06
CA THR A 72 19.79 -12.61 11.79
C THR A 72 18.87 -13.18 10.71
N GLY A 73 17.63 -13.49 11.08
CA GLY A 73 16.58 -13.96 10.20
C GLY A 73 15.30 -14.22 10.99
N TYR A 74 14.21 -14.51 10.28
CA TYR A 74 12.89 -14.70 10.88
C TYR A 74 12.08 -15.72 10.06
N ILE A 75 11.30 -16.55 10.74
CA ILE A 75 10.44 -17.55 10.08
C ILE A 75 9.17 -16.86 9.58
N TYR A 76 8.96 -16.88 8.27
CA TYR A 76 7.76 -16.31 7.65
C TYR A 76 7.36 -17.14 6.41
N HIS A 77 6.25 -16.81 5.76
CA HIS A 77 5.75 -17.54 4.58
C HIS A 77 5.45 -16.59 3.42
N ALA A 78 5.65 -17.09 2.20
CA ALA A 78 5.09 -16.49 0.99
C ALA A 78 3.67 -17.04 0.74
N ASN A 79 2.95 -16.48 -0.24
CA ASN A 79 1.59 -16.91 -0.58
C ASN A 79 1.55 -18.36 -1.02
N ASN A 80 0.75 -19.16 -0.31
CA ASN A 80 0.62 -20.61 -0.54
C ASN A 80 1.97 -21.36 -0.51
N GLY A 81 3.02 -20.73 0.02
CA GLY A 81 4.36 -21.28 0.14
C GLY A 81 4.62 -21.85 1.52
N PRO A 82 5.65 -22.70 1.68
CA PRO A 82 6.05 -23.20 2.99
C PRO A 82 6.62 -22.08 3.87
N CYS A 83 6.48 -22.23 5.19
CA CYS A 83 7.23 -21.41 6.13
C CYS A 83 8.73 -21.66 5.96
N LYS A 84 9.53 -20.59 5.91
CA LYS A 84 10.99 -20.66 5.86
C LYS A 84 11.61 -19.49 6.60
N THR A 85 12.89 -19.62 6.91
CA THR A 85 13.65 -18.51 7.51
C THR A 85 14.12 -17.59 6.39
N TYR A 86 13.72 -16.32 6.46
CA TYR A 86 14.26 -15.27 5.61
C TYR A 86 15.44 -14.58 6.31
N PRO A 87 16.57 -14.34 5.62
CA PRO A 87 17.64 -13.50 6.15
C PRO A 87 17.22 -12.02 6.24
N VAL A 88 17.94 -11.22 7.02
CA VAL A 88 17.65 -9.79 7.23
C VAL A 88 17.47 -9.02 5.92
N ALA A 89 18.34 -9.23 4.92
CA ALA A 89 18.25 -8.53 3.64
C ALA A 89 16.92 -8.79 2.90
N ASP A 90 16.43 -10.04 2.95
CA ASP A 90 15.15 -10.41 2.36
C ASP A 90 13.99 -9.81 3.16
N ILE A 91 14.09 -9.81 4.49
CA ILE A 91 13.08 -9.19 5.37
C ILE A 91 12.94 -7.70 5.08
N VAL A 92 14.06 -7.00 4.87
CA VAL A 92 14.08 -5.58 4.49
C VAL A 92 13.39 -5.37 3.14
N ALA A 93 13.67 -6.23 2.15
CA ALA A 93 13.01 -6.18 0.85
C ALA A 93 11.50 -6.43 0.96
N ILE A 94 11.07 -7.43 1.74
CA ILE A 94 9.66 -7.74 1.99
C ILE A 94 8.96 -6.56 2.66
N TYR A 95 9.51 -6.07 3.77
CA TYR A 95 8.94 -4.95 4.53
C TYR A 95 8.81 -3.69 3.68
N SER A 96 9.90 -3.25 3.04
CA SER A 96 9.92 -2.01 2.28
C SER A 96 8.98 -2.09 1.07
N THR A 97 8.98 -3.20 0.33
CA THR A 97 8.13 -3.38 -0.85
C THR A 97 6.66 -3.41 -0.49
N LEU A 98 6.24 -4.21 0.51
CA LEU A 98 4.83 -4.30 0.89
C LEU A 98 4.31 -3.02 1.55
N SER A 99 5.13 -2.37 2.39
CA SER A 99 4.78 -1.09 3.00
C SER A 99 4.61 0.01 1.95
N MET A 100 5.54 0.10 0.98
CA MET A 100 5.44 1.07 -0.11
C MET A 100 4.29 0.75 -1.07
N TYR A 101 4.00 -0.53 -1.32
CA TYR A 101 2.85 -0.94 -2.11
C TYR A 101 1.54 -0.50 -1.44
N LYS A 102 1.36 -0.76 -0.14
CA LYS A 102 0.18 -0.27 0.61
C LYS A 102 0.07 1.26 0.55
N THR A 103 1.16 1.97 0.80
CA THR A 103 1.19 3.44 0.71
C THR A 103 0.78 3.91 -0.69
N SER A 104 1.25 3.24 -1.75
CA SER A 104 0.88 3.55 -3.12
C SER A 104 -0.62 3.33 -3.39
N GLN A 105 -1.21 2.23 -2.93
CA GLN A 105 -2.64 1.95 -3.12
C GLN A 105 -3.52 2.96 -2.38
N LEU A 106 -3.17 3.30 -1.13
CA LEU A 106 -3.88 4.30 -0.35
C LEU A 106 -3.78 5.70 -0.96
N THR A 107 -2.59 6.07 -1.43
CA THR A 107 -2.37 7.36 -2.09
C THR A 107 -3.14 7.43 -3.40
N TYR A 108 -3.05 6.38 -4.23
CA TYR A 108 -3.82 6.26 -5.47
C TYR A 108 -5.31 6.39 -5.23
N HIS A 109 -5.86 5.61 -4.28
CA HIS A 109 -7.28 5.66 -3.93
C HIS A 109 -7.70 7.06 -3.48
N ASN A 110 -6.90 7.74 -2.66
CA ASN A 110 -7.22 9.09 -2.23
C ASN A 110 -7.29 10.06 -3.43
N GLN A 111 -6.35 9.99 -4.37
CA GLN A 111 -6.36 10.84 -5.56
C GLN A 111 -7.53 10.51 -6.49
N LEU A 112 -7.83 9.22 -6.70
CA LEU A 112 -8.98 8.79 -7.50
C LEU A 112 -10.30 9.24 -6.86
N LYS A 113 -10.41 9.17 -5.53
CA LYS A 113 -11.56 9.69 -4.79
C LYS A 113 -11.74 11.19 -5.01
N GLN A 114 -10.66 11.98 -4.94
CA GLN A 114 -10.75 13.41 -5.21
C GLN A 114 -11.23 13.68 -6.64
N TYR A 115 -10.74 12.91 -7.62
CA TYR A 115 -11.22 12.99 -9.00
C TYR A 115 -12.73 12.71 -9.12
N VAL A 116 -13.19 11.59 -8.55
CA VAL A 116 -14.62 11.20 -8.60
C VAL A 116 -15.52 12.29 -8.01
N LEU A 117 -15.11 12.92 -6.91
CA LEU A 117 -15.87 14.00 -6.26
C LEU A 117 -15.99 15.28 -7.12
N THR A 118 -15.20 15.42 -8.19
CA THR A 118 -15.34 16.53 -9.14
C THR A 118 -16.34 16.26 -10.25
N LEU A 119 -16.69 14.98 -10.49
CA LEU A 119 -17.57 14.55 -11.56
C LEU A 119 -19.04 14.71 -11.17
N ASP A 120 -19.90 14.72 -12.18
CA ASP A 120 -21.32 14.45 -11.96
C ASP A 120 -21.55 12.95 -11.67
N PRO A 121 -22.71 12.58 -11.10
CA PRO A 121 -22.97 11.20 -10.71
C PRO A 121 -22.89 10.19 -11.88
N GLU A 122 -23.29 10.58 -13.09
CA GLU A 122 -23.28 9.68 -14.25
C GLU A 122 -21.85 9.39 -14.73
N ALA A 123 -20.99 10.41 -14.82
CA ALA A 123 -19.58 10.21 -15.17
C ALA A 123 -18.80 9.49 -14.06
N ALA A 124 -19.17 9.69 -12.79
CA ALA A 124 -18.56 8.99 -11.67
C ALA A 124 -18.70 7.47 -11.79
N GLU A 125 -19.82 6.96 -12.29
CA GLU A 125 -20.06 5.51 -12.42
C GLU A 125 -19.08 4.81 -13.38
N ALA A 126 -18.58 5.54 -14.40
CA ALA A 126 -17.61 5.02 -15.37
C ALA A 126 -16.19 4.86 -14.80
N VAL A 127 -15.91 5.42 -13.62
CA VAL A 127 -14.58 5.36 -13.00
C VAL A 127 -14.28 3.94 -12.52
N THR A 128 -13.13 3.39 -12.89
CA THR A 128 -12.67 2.08 -12.43
C THR A 128 -11.44 2.19 -11.56
N TYR A 129 -11.30 1.27 -10.59
CA TYR A 129 -10.07 1.14 -9.83
C TYR A 129 -8.97 0.56 -10.72
N GLY A 130 -7.75 1.10 -10.64
CA GLY A 130 -6.63 0.76 -11.52
C GLY A 130 -6.56 1.57 -12.82
N GLN A 131 -7.51 2.48 -13.11
CA GLN A 131 -7.35 3.39 -14.25
C GLN A 131 -6.20 4.39 -14.01
N PRO A 132 -5.55 4.91 -15.07
CA PRO A 132 -4.51 5.92 -14.90
C PRO A 132 -5.04 7.19 -14.22
N LEU A 133 -4.32 7.67 -13.20
CA LEU A 133 -4.50 9.04 -12.72
C LEU A 133 -3.99 10.02 -13.78
N THR A 134 -4.61 11.19 -13.87
CA THR A 134 -4.23 12.24 -14.82
C THR A 134 -4.23 13.62 -14.15
N GLY A 135 -3.55 14.58 -14.79
CA GLY A 135 -3.48 15.97 -14.34
C GLY A 135 -3.00 16.11 -12.89
N THR A 136 -3.63 17.01 -12.13
CA THR A 136 -3.27 17.32 -10.75
C THR A 136 -3.28 16.09 -9.81
N TYR A 137 -4.13 15.10 -10.08
CA TYR A 137 -4.21 13.88 -9.27
C TYR A 137 -2.98 12.99 -9.44
N LEU A 138 -2.45 12.90 -10.66
CA LEU A 138 -1.20 12.19 -10.93
C LEU A 138 0.00 12.95 -10.34
N GLU A 139 0.04 14.27 -10.49
CA GLU A 139 1.10 15.12 -9.93
C GLU A 139 1.16 15.00 -8.40
N GLN A 140 0.00 15.05 -7.73
CA GLN A 140 -0.08 14.91 -6.29
C GLN A 140 0.29 13.50 -5.83
N TYR A 141 -0.14 12.46 -6.56
CA TYR A 141 0.28 11.09 -6.30
C TYR A 141 1.82 10.95 -6.34
N ASN A 142 2.44 11.43 -7.42
CA ASN A 142 3.90 11.33 -7.60
C ASN A 142 4.65 12.09 -6.51
N THR A 143 4.17 13.28 -6.13
CA THR A 143 4.77 14.09 -5.06
C THR A 143 4.77 13.34 -3.72
N LEU A 144 3.62 12.80 -3.31
CA LEU A 144 3.48 12.06 -2.05
C LEU A 144 4.29 10.75 -2.07
N MET A 145 4.37 10.07 -3.21
CA MET A 145 5.16 8.85 -3.34
C MET A 145 6.67 9.13 -3.29
N ALA A 146 7.13 10.27 -3.81
CA ALA A 146 8.51 10.71 -3.66
C ALA A 146 8.86 10.97 -2.19
N GLU A 147 8.02 11.71 -1.46
CA GLU A 147 8.19 11.94 -0.02
C GLU A 147 8.20 10.63 0.77
N ALA A 148 7.27 9.71 0.48
CA ALA A 148 7.22 8.39 1.14
C ALA A 148 8.49 7.57 0.88
N GLN A 149 9.04 7.64 -0.33
CA GLN A 149 10.29 6.97 -0.70
C GLN A 149 11.49 7.52 0.10
N GLU A 150 11.58 8.84 0.28
CA GLU A 150 12.61 9.47 1.10
C GLU A 150 12.52 9.01 2.57
N GLN A 151 11.30 8.96 3.12
CA GLN A 151 11.10 8.49 4.50
C GLN A 151 11.49 7.01 4.66
N MET A 152 11.11 6.16 3.70
CA MET A 152 11.50 4.75 3.71
C MET A 152 13.03 4.59 3.66
N GLN A 153 13.72 5.34 2.80
CA GLN A 153 15.18 5.31 2.72
C GLN A 153 15.85 5.78 4.04
N ALA A 154 15.29 6.80 4.69
CA ALA A 154 15.78 7.27 5.98
C ALA A 154 15.64 6.21 7.08
N VAL A 155 14.55 5.42 7.08
CA VAL A 155 14.36 4.29 7.99
C VAL A 155 15.38 3.18 7.70
N LEU A 156 15.56 2.81 6.43
CA LEU A 156 16.48 1.74 6.04
C LEU A 156 17.95 2.09 6.31
N SER A 157 18.34 3.35 6.19
CA SER A 157 19.71 3.81 6.49
C SER A 157 20.08 3.55 7.95
N LYS A 158 19.15 3.72 8.89
CA LYS A 158 19.38 3.43 10.32
C LYS A 158 19.64 1.95 10.58
N LEU A 159 19.06 1.05 9.79
CA LEU A 159 19.34 -0.38 9.90
C LEU A 159 20.76 -0.71 9.43
N GLY A 160 21.22 -0.10 8.32
CA GLY A 160 22.58 -0.25 7.82
C GLY A 160 23.64 0.27 8.80
N ASP A 161 23.38 1.40 9.46
CA ASP A 161 24.27 1.92 10.51
C ASP A 161 24.30 1.01 11.75
N SER A 162 23.19 0.34 12.07
CA SER A 162 23.10 -0.58 13.21
C SER A 162 23.93 -1.86 12.99
N ASP A 163 24.05 -2.33 11.74
CA ASP A 163 24.93 -3.45 11.39
C ASP A 163 26.41 -3.05 11.43
N ALA A 164 26.76 -1.83 10.99
CA ALA A 164 28.14 -1.33 11.01
C ALA A 164 28.70 -1.10 12.43
N VAL A 165 27.84 -0.80 13.41
CA VAL A 165 28.23 -0.67 14.83
C VAL A 165 28.46 -2.05 15.49
N ARG A 166 27.98 -3.13 14.88
CA ARG A 166 28.05 -4.50 15.41
C ARG A 166 29.17 -5.35 14.79
N SER A 167 29.87 -4.84 13.75
CA SER A 167 31.06 -5.45 13.14
C SER A 167 32.36 -4.98 13.79
#